data_AF-A0A969JC09-F1
#
_entry.id   AF-A0A969JC09-F1
#
_cell.length_a   1.000
_cell.length_b   1.000
_cell.length_c   1.000
_cell.angle_alpha   90.00
_cell.angle_beta   90.00
_cell.angle_gamma   90.00
#
_symmetry.space_group_name_H-M   'P 1'
#
loop_
_entity.id
_entity.type
_entity.pdbx_description
1 polymer ?
#
loop_
_entity_poly.entity_id
_entity_poly.type
_entity_poly.pdbx_seq_one_letter_code
_entity_poly.pdbx_strand_id
1 'polypeptide(L)'
;MPDGGGDRQAELGFAGLAVQAGVKSAIASLWYVSDQGTLGLMSEFYTDLRTAPIKAAALRQAQMDMIQGVVRIESGQLVTRRGAVPLPPELADIGTQSLAHPYYWAGFTLIGSPW
;
A
#
# COMPACT_ATOMS: atom_id res chain seq x y z
N MET A 1 -1.51 -22.80 37.55
CA MET A 1 -1.95 -21.81 36.54
C MET A 1 -0.78 -21.61 35.59
N PRO A 2 -0.90 -21.84 34.27
CA PRO A 2 0.14 -21.46 33.34
C PRO A 2 -0.13 -20.05 32.79
N ASP A 3 0.88 -19.19 32.91
CA ASP A 3 0.89 -17.81 32.43
C ASP A 3 0.88 -17.76 30.90
N GLY A 4 -0.03 -16.95 30.35
CA GLY A 4 -0.14 -16.66 28.92
C GLY A 4 1.05 -15.83 28.44
N GLY A 5 2.15 -16.50 28.10
CA GLY A 5 3.26 -15.93 27.37
C GLY A 5 2.88 -15.68 25.92
N GLY A 6 2.27 -14.53 25.64
CA GLY A 6 2.20 -13.98 24.28
C GLY A 6 3.63 -13.75 23.78
N ASP A 7 4.03 -14.54 22.80
CA ASP A 7 5.37 -14.50 22.24
C ASP A 7 5.59 -13.17 21.51
N ARG A 8 6.35 -12.25 22.10
CA ARG A 8 6.66 -10.92 21.51
C ARG A 8 7.37 -11.03 20.15
N GLN A 9 7.90 -12.21 19.81
CA GLN A 9 8.44 -12.51 18.49
C GLN A 9 7.37 -12.81 17.43
N ALA A 10 6.14 -13.20 17.83
CA ALA A 10 5.02 -13.38 16.91
C ALA A 10 4.37 -12.05 16.49
N GLU A 11 4.50 -10.99 17.30
CA GLU A 11 3.81 -9.70 17.10
C GLU A 11 4.25 -8.93 15.85
N LEU A 12 5.45 -9.18 15.32
CA LEU A 12 5.93 -8.51 14.11
C LEU A 12 5.56 -9.23 12.81
N GLY A 13 5.11 -10.49 12.87
CA GLY A 13 4.76 -11.28 11.69
C GLY A 13 5.80 -11.20 10.56
N PHE A 14 5.33 -11.13 9.31
CA PHE A 14 6.20 -11.00 8.12
C PHE A 14 7.09 -9.75 8.14
N ALA A 15 6.68 -8.67 8.81
CA ALA A 15 7.52 -7.47 8.91
C ALA A 15 8.74 -7.72 9.80
N GLY A 16 8.60 -8.50 10.86
CA GLY A 16 9.71 -8.95 11.71
C GLY A 16 10.69 -9.83 10.94
N LEU A 17 10.18 -10.75 10.12
CA LEU A 17 10.99 -11.57 9.22
C LEU A 17 11.74 -10.72 8.18
N ALA A 18 11.10 -9.70 7.61
CA ALA A 18 11.73 -8.81 6.64
C ALA A 18 12.91 -8.04 7.26
N VAL A 19 12.72 -7.51 8.47
CA VAL A 19 13.80 -6.85 9.23
C VAL A 19 14.95 -7.83 9.52
N GLN A 20 14.64 -9.06 9.94
CA GLN A 20 15.65 -10.10 10.17
C GLN A 20 16.39 -10.51 8.88
N ALA A 21 15.73 -10.47 7.73
CA ALA A 21 16.32 -10.74 6.43
C ALA A 21 17.24 -9.60 5.90
N GLY A 22 17.43 -8.53 6.68
CA GLY A 22 18.38 -7.46 6.36
C GLY A 22 17.86 -6.38 5.42
N VAL A 23 16.54 -6.31 5.19
CA VAL A 23 15.97 -5.18 4.41
C VAL A 23 16.02 -3.89 5.24
N LYS A 24 16.32 -2.76 4.59
CA LYS A 24 16.38 -1.46 5.27
C LYS A 24 14.99 -0.99 5.75
N SER A 25 13.95 -1.34 5.02
CA SER A 25 12.55 -1.02 5.33
C SER A 25 11.60 -1.97 4.62
N ALA A 26 10.44 -2.22 5.21
CA ALA A 26 9.36 -3.02 4.64
C ALA A 26 8.03 -2.24 4.67
N ILE A 27 7.19 -2.40 3.65
CA ILE A 27 5.80 -1.92 3.64
C ILE A 27 4.88 -3.11 3.81
N ALA A 28 3.96 -3.02 4.76
CA ALA A 28 2.97 -4.07 5.04
C ALA A 28 1.58 -3.44 5.26
N SER A 29 0.52 -4.21 5.01
CA SER A 29 -0.85 -3.82 5.34
C SER A 29 -1.30 -4.45 6.67
N LEU A 30 -2.02 -3.69 7.49
CA LEU A 30 -2.58 -4.13 8.77
C LEU A 30 -3.82 -5.02 8.59
N TRP A 31 -4.49 -4.92 7.45
CA TRP A 31 -5.63 -5.77 7.07
C TRP A 31 -5.51 -6.21 5.61
N TYR A 32 -6.39 -7.11 5.19
CA TYR A 32 -6.53 -7.47 3.79
C TYR A 32 -7.09 -6.28 3.01
N VAL A 33 -6.28 -5.73 2.12
CA VAL A 33 -6.66 -4.67 1.18
C VAL A 33 -6.97 -5.31 -0.16
N SER A 34 -7.97 -4.79 -0.87
CA SER A 34 -8.30 -5.30 -2.20
C SER A 34 -7.13 -5.12 -3.19
N ASP A 35 -7.04 -6.01 -4.17
CA ASP A 35 -5.98 -5.98 -5.18
C ASP A 35 -5.95 -4.64 -5.95
N GLN A 36 -7.12 -4.03 -6.18
CA GLN A 36 -7.26 -2.71 -6.80
C GLN A 36 -6.65 -1.59 -5.94
N GLY A 37 -6.94 -1.59 -4.64
CA GLY A 37 -6.41 -0.60 -3.71
C GLY A 37 -4.89 -0.73 -3.59
N THR A 38 -4.40 -1.97 -3.51
CA THR A 38 -2.96 -2.27 -3.50
C THR A 38 -2.29 -1.81 -4.79
N LEU A 39 -2.88 -2.13 -5.95
CA LEU A 39 -2.36 -1.71 -7.25
C LEU A 39 -2.32 -0.19 -7.39
N GLY A 40 -3.40 0.50 -7.02
CA GLY A 40 -3.48 1.96 -7.05
C GLY A 40 -2.44 2.62 -6.17
N LEU A 41 -2.37 2.21 -4.89
CA LEU A 41 -1.42 2.76 -3.93
C LEU A 41 0.03 2.50 -4.34
N MET A 42 0.37 1.28 -4.76
CA MET A 42 1.74 0.93 -5.16
C MET A 42 2.16 1.65 -6.43
N SER A 43 1.23 1.87 -7.37
CA SER A 43 1.51 2.61 -8.60
C SER A 43 1.93 4.06 -8.31
N GLU A 44 1.24 4.74 -7.39
CA GLU A 44 1.62 6.08 -6.96
C GLU A 44 2.87 6.06 -6.07
N PHE A 45 2.96 5.13 -5.12
CA PHE A 45 4.12 4.99 -4.24
C PHE A 45 5.42 4.84 -5.02
N TYR A 46 5.49 3.92 -5.99
CA TYR A 46 6.69 3.75 -6.81
C TYR A 46 6.94 4.93 -7.75
N THR A 47 5.91 5.70 -8.09
CA THR A 47 6.06 6.94 -8.86
C THR A 47 6.78 7.99 -7.99
N ASP A 48 6.27 8.25 -6.79
CA ASP A 48 6.83 9.24 -5.88
C ASP A 48 8.20 8.82 -5.33
N LEU A 49 8.43 7.52 -5.13
CA LEU A 49 9.68 6.98 -4.59
C LEU A 49 10.90 7.37 -5.43
N ARG A 50 10.72 7.63 -6.73
CA ARG A 50 11.82 8.04 -7.64
C ARG A 50 12.37 9.42 -7.33
N THR A 51 11.57 10.29 -6.70
CA THR A 51 11.90 11.69 -6.46
C THR A 51 11.81 12.09 -4.98
N ALA A 52 11.13 11.29 -4.16
CA ALA A 52 10.93 11.59 -2.75
C ALA A 52 12.26 11.49 -1.97
N PRO A 53 12.51 12.40 -1.03
CA PRO A 53 13.74 12.40 -0.23
C PRO A 53 13.82 11.20 0.73
N ILE A 54 12.67 10.65 1.14
CA ILE A 54 12.56 9.49 2.03
C ILE A 54 11.33 8.65 1.64
N LYS A 55 11.37 7.34 1.94
CA LYS A 55 10.30 6.39 1.57
C LYS A 55 8.96 6.75 2.21
N ALA A 56 9.00 7.23 3.46
CA ALA A 56 7.81 7.66 4.18
C ALA A 56 7.08 8.82 3.48
N ALA A 57 7.83 9.73 2.85
CA ALA A 57 7.24 10.86 2.10
C ALA A 57 6.54 10.37 0.83
N ALA A 58 7.13 9.41 0.12
CA ALA A 58 6.49 8.77 -1.04
C ALA A 58 5.18 8.05 -0.64
N LEU A 59 5.20 7.28 0.46
CA LEU A 59 4.01 6.58 0.92
C LEU A 59 2.89 7.55 1.33
N ARG A 60 3.24 8.61 2.06
CA ARG A 60 2.29 9.66 2.44
C ARG A 60 1.67 10.32 1.22
N GLN A 61 2.48 10.62 0.20
CA GLN A 61 1.96 11.27 -1.01
C GLN A 61 0.99 10.35 -1.75
N ALA A 62 1.34 9.07 -1.94
CA ALA A 62 0.44 8.08 -2.53
C ALA A 62 -0.90 7.95 -1.77
N GLN A 63 -0.86 7.96 -0.43
CA GLN A 63 -2.08 7.98 0.39
C GLN A 63 -2.91 9.25 0.16
N MET A 64 -2.27 10.41 0.03
CA MET A 64 -2.95 11.67 -0.28
C MET A 64 -3.62 11.65 -1.66
N ASP A 65 -2.97 11.09 -2.69
CA ASP A 65 -3.55 11.02 -4.03
C ASP A 65 -4.77 10.08 -4.06
N MET A 66 -4.74 9.00 -3.29
CA MET A 66 -5.89 8.13 -3.06
C MET A 66 -7.03 8.91 -2.40
N ILE A 67 -6.76 9.61 -1.29
CA ILE A 67 -7.75 10.44 -0.56
C ILE A 67 -8.40 11.48 -1.47
N GLN A 68 -7.61 12.10 -2.35
CA GLN A 68 -8.08 13.14 -3.27
C GLN A 68 -8.87 12.57 -4.48
N GLY A 69 -9.00 11.25 -4.60
CA GLY A 69 -9.68 10.59 -5.72
C GLY A 69 -8.93 10.73 -7.04
N VAL A 70 -7.65 11.08 -6.99
CA VAL A 70 -6.77 11.16 -8.16
C VAL A 70 -6.50 9.75 -8.68
N VAL A 71 -6.44 8.79 -7.76
CA VAL A 71 -6.36 7.36 -8.06
C VAL A 71 -7.75 6.74 -8.01
N ARG A 72 -8.19 6.17 -9.12
CA ARG A 72 -9.52 5.54 -9.25
C ARG A 72 -9.54 4.54 -10.39
N ILE A 73 -10.51 3.64 -10.38
CA ILE A 73 -10.78 2.74 -11.49
C ILE A 73 -11.94 3.28 -12.29
N GLU A 74 -11.75 3.36 -13.60
CA GLU A 74 -12.76 3.82 -14.54
C GLU A 74 -12.62 3.02 -15.84
N SER A 75 -13.72 2.43 -16.31
CA SER A 75 -13.79 1.70 -17.58
C SER A 75 -12.68 0.63 -17.75
N GLY A 76 -12.39 -0.14 -16.69
CA GLY A 76 -11.34 -1.18 -16.72
C GLY A 76 -9.91 -0.61 -16.76
N GLN A 77 -9.73 0.67 -16.43
CA GLN A 77 -8.43 1.32 -16.35
C GLN A 77 -8.20 1.88 -14.96
N LEU A 78 -6.96 1.80 -14.49
CA LEU A 78 -6.48 2.55 -13.35
C LEU A 78 -6.10 3.95 -13.80
N VAL A 79 -6.85 4.95 -13.37
CA VAL A 79 -6.51 6.36 -13.55
C VAL A 79 -5.57 6.77 -12.42
N THR A 80 -4.43 7.36 -12.79
CA THR A 80 -3.35 7.81 -11.90
C THR A 80 -2.95 9.25 -12.26
N ARG A 81 -2.06 9.87 -11.48
CA ARG A 81 -1.48 11.18 -11.82
C ARG A 81 -0.72 11.18 -13.15
N ARG A 82 -0.21 10.02 -13.56
CA ARG A 82 0.57 9.86 -14.80
C ARG A 82 -0.30 9.54 -16.02
N GLY A 83 -1.59 9.27 -15.83
CA GLY A 83 -2.52 8.87 -16.88
C GLY A 83 -3.25 7.56 -16.55
N ALA A 84 -3.94 7.02 -17.55
CA ALA A 84 -4.69 5.78 -17.42
C ALA A 84 -3.84 4.56 -17.81
N VAL A 85 -3.87 3.52 -16.98
CA VAL A 85 -3.20 2.24 -17.22
C VAL A 85 -4.27 1.15 -17.33
N PRO A 86 -4.27 0.32 -18.39
CA PRO A 86 -5.24 -0.76 -18.52
C PRO A 86 -5.08 -1.77 -17.38
N LEU A 87 -6.20 -2.20 -16.79
CA LEU A 87 -6.18 -3.24 -15.77
C LEU A 87 -6.04 -4.63 -16.41
N PRO A 88 -5.43 -5.59 -15.68
CA PRO A 88 -5.53 -7.01 -16.02
C PRO A 88 -7.01 -7.44 -16.11
N PRO A 89 -7.35 -8.43 -16.96
CA PRO A 89 -8.72 -8.91 -17.13
C PRO A 89 -9.42 -9.25 -15.81
N GLU A 90 -8.68 -9.81 -14.85
CA GLU A 90 -9.17 -10.21 -13.53
C GLU A 90 -9.67 -9.02 -12.69
N LEU A 91 -9.15 -7.82 -12.95
CA LEU A 91 -9.54 -6.57 -12.28
C LEU A 91 -10.41 -5.66 -13.17
N ALA A 92 -10.51 -5.97 -14.46
CA ALA A 92 -11.22 -5.16 -15.45
C ALA A 92 -12.74 -5.39 -15.46
N ASP A 93 -13.22 -6.51 -14.91
CA ASP A 93 -14.66 -6.86 -14.86
C ASP A 93 -15.48 -6.01 -13.87
N ILE A 94 -14.84 -5.05 -13.23
CA ILE A 94 -15.38 -4.27 -12.13
C ILE A 94 -15.59 -2.85 -12.66
N GLY A 95 -16.81 -2.33 -12.50
CA GLY A 95 -17.17 -1.00 -12.96
C GLY A 95 -16.39 0.12 -12.28
N THR A 96 -16.81 1.36 -12.51
CA THR A 96 -16.13 2.53 -11.93
C THR A 96 -16.09 2.46 -10.40
N GLN A 97 -14.89 2.48 -9.83
CA GLN A 97 -14.66 2.34 -8.39
C GLN A 97 -13.74 3.45 -7.89
N SER A 98 -14.22 4.19 -6.90
CA SER A 98 -13.40 5.17 -6.17
C SER A 98 -12.53 4.46 -5.15
N LEU A 99 -11.23 4.75 -5.18
CA LEU A 99 -10.26 4.22 -4.22
C LEU A 99 -9.97 5.19 -3.06
N ALA A 100 -10.76 6.26 -2.92
CA ALA A 100 -10.57 7.28 -1.88
C ALA A 100 -10.93 6.80 -0.46
N HIS A 101 -11.74 5.75 -0.35
CA HIS A 101 -12.15 5.22 0.95
C HIS A 101 -10.93 4.70 1.74
N PRO A 102 -10.80 5.02 3.05
CA PRO A 102 -9.64 4.66 3.87
C PRO A 102 -9.32 3.17 3.91
N TYR A 103 -10.31 2.31 3.69
CA TYR A 103 -10.13 0.87 3.52
C TYR A 103 -8.97 0.50 2.55
N TYR A 104 -8.77 1.27 1.49
CA TYR A 104 -7.80 0.97 0.43
C TYR A 104 -6.37 1.43 0.71
N TRP A 105 -6.15 2.37 1.64
CA TRP A 105 -4.84 3.02 1.80
C TRP A 105 -4.39 3.20 3.25
N ALA A 106 -5.33 3.31 4.20
CA ALA A 106 -5.00 3.58 5.61
C ALA A 106 -4.36 2.38 6.32
N GLY A 107 -4.47 1.18 5.73
CA GLY A 107 -3.91 -0.04 6.30
C GLY A 107 -2.41 -0.18 6.06
N PHE A 108 -1.81 0.57 5.14
CA PHE A 108 -0.40 0.43 4.82
C PHE A 108 0.49 1.19 5.80
N THR A 109 1.50 0.49 6.32
CA THR A 109 2.51 1.04 7.23
C THR A 109 3.91 0.74 6.72
N LEU A 110 4.83 1.68 6.98
CA LEU A 110 6.25 1.52 6.71
C LEU A 110 6.97 1.15 8.01
N ILE A 111 7.71 0.04 7.98
CA ILE A 111 8.43 -0.52 9.13
C ILE A 111 9.92 -0.51 8.80
N GLY A 112 10.76 -0.06 9.76
CA GLY A 112 12.21 0.04 9.60
C GLY A 112 12.68 1.46 9.26
N SER A 113 13.87 1.58 8.67
CA SER A 113 14.49 2.87 8.39
C SER A 113 13.70 3.64 7.32
N PRO A 114 13.22 4.86 7.58
CA PRO A 114 12.45 5.63 6.60
C PRO A 114 13.33 6.25 5.49
N TRP A 115 14.65 6.28 5.70
CA TRP A 115 15.70 6.81 4.82
C TRP A 115 16.29 5.76 3.86
#